data_AF-A0A850B100-F1
#
_entry.id   AF-A0A850B100-F1
#
_cell.length_a   1.000
_cell.length_b   1.000
_cell.length_c   1.000
_cell.angle_alpha   90.00
_cell.angle_beta   90.00
_cell.angle_gamma   90.00
#
_symmetry.space_group_name_H-M   'P 1'
#
loop_
_entity.id
_entity.type
_entity.pdbx_description
1 polymer ?
#
loop_
_entity_poly.entity_id
_entity_poly.type
_entity_poly.pdbx_seq_one_letter_code
_entity_poly.pdbx_strand_id
1 'polypeptide(L)'
;MKTKRELTILQMNDTHGYLNAHQELFRMGDRCLHRVVGGYAKLSGLFKQVRAERGRDAVLALDNGDTLHGTFPAVYSRGEALIEPLKQLALDAWTMHWDIVYGPDRLQELAGQLDHPLLALNGYHAESDRPAFQPSTVIER
;
A
#
# COMPACT_ATOMS: atom_id res chain seq x y z
N MET A 1 21.35 -20.80 -24.25
CA MET A 1 20.04 -20.11 -24.19
C MET A 1 19.97 -19.34 -22.89
N LYS A 2 19.69 -18.03 -22.90
CA LYS A 2 19.41 -17.30 -21.65
C LYS A 2 18.04 -17.75 -21.15
N THR A 3 17.95 -18.21 -19.91
CA THR A 3 16.68 -18.48 -19.25
C THR A 3 15.89 -17.18 -19.16
N LYS A 4 14.66 -17.16 -19.69
CA LYS A 4 13.76 -16.03 -19.59
C LYS A 4 13.33 -15.92 -18.12
N ARG A 5 13.63 -14.80 -17.47
CA ARG A 5 13.10 -14.45 -16.14
C ARG A 5 11.95 -13.49 -16.33
N GLU A 6 10.84 -13.72 -15.65
CA GLU A 6 9.68 -12.84 -15.65
C GLU A 6 9.43 -12.39 -14.21
N LEU A 7 9.23 -11.09 -14.02
CA LEU A 7 8.85 -10.50 -12.74
C LEU A 7 7.48 -9.86 -12.90
N THR A 8 6.57 -10.16 -11.99
CA THR A 8 5.25 -9.53 -11.92
C THR A 8 5.26 -8.47 -10.83
N ILE A 9 4.81 -7.27 -11.15
CA ILE A 9 4.66 -6.19 -10.18
C ILE A 9 3.17 -6.00 -9.91
N LEU A 10 2.78 -6.17 -8.65
CA LEU A 10 1.50 -5.77 -8.10
C LEU A 10 1.67 -4.41 -7.44
N GLN A 11 0.75 -3.49 -7.69
CA GLN A 11 0.77 -2.16 -7.12
C GLN A 11 -0.60 -1.81 -6.57
N MET A 12 -0.62 -1.15 -5.42
CA MET A 12 -1.75 -0.38 -4.91
C MET A 12 -1.32 1.03 -4.55
N ASN A 13 -2.25 1.96 -4.53
CA ASN A 13 -2.06 3.36 -4.15
C ASN A 13 -3.43 3.98 -3.87
N ASP A 14 -3.46 5.09 -3.15
CA ASP A 14 -4.66 5.92 -2.94
C ASP A 14 -5.85 5.09 -2.45
N THR A 15 -5.58 4.13 -1.58
CA THR A 15 -6.64 3.30 -1.01
C THR A 15 -7.51 4.12 -0.07
N HIS A 16 -6.99 5.24 0.46
CA HIS A 16 -7.67 6.22 1.30
C HIS A 16 -8.53 5.56 2.40
N GLY A 17 -8.04 4.47 2.97
CA GLY A 17 -8.71 3.73 4.03
C GLY A 17 -10.02 3.03 3.62
N TYR A 18 -10.29 2.84 2.33
CA TYR A 18 -11.48 2.12 1.84
C TYR A 18 -11.38 0.60 2.06
N LEU A 19 -11.47 0.20 3.34
CA LEU A 19 -11.41 -1.19 3.80
C LEU A 19 -12.46 -2.08 3.13
N ASN A 20 -13.68 -1.55 2.99
CA ASN A 20 -14.83 -2.27 2.45
C ASN A 20 -15.08 -1.93 0.98
N ALA A 21 -15.72 -2.86 0.28
CA ALA A 21 -16.25 -2.56 -1.04
C ALA A 21 -17.30 -1.45 -0.95
N HIS A 22 -17.27 -0.52 -1.89
CA HIS A 22 -18.10 0.69 -1.88
C HIS A 22 -18.59 1.01 -3.28
N GLN A 23 -19.60 1.88 -3.37
CA GLN A 23 -20.16 2.31 -4.64
C GLN A 23 -19.19 3.27 -5.33
N GLU A 24 -18.81 2.95 -6.54
CA GLU A 24 -18.00 3.80 -7.40
C GLU A 24 -18.71 4.14 -8.70
N LEU A 25 -18.43 5.33 -9.21
CA LEU A 25 -19.01 5.84 -10.45
C LEU A 25 -18.15 5.42 -11.65
N PHE A 26 -18.74 4.64 -12.54
CA PHE A 26 -18.15 4.24 -13.81
C PHE A 26 -18.83 4.99 -14.95
N ARG A 27 -18.03 5.72 -15.75
CA ARG A 27 -18.50 6.34 -16.99
C ARG A 27 -18.31 5.38 -18.15
N MET A 28 -19.41 4.97 -18.78
CA MET A 28 -19.42 4.11 -19.97
C MET A 28 -20.09 4.84 -21.12
N GLY A 29 -19.28 5.54 -21.92
CA GLY A 29 -19.76 6.40 -23.00
C GLY A 29 -20.53 7.61 -22.44
N ASP A 30 -21.80 7.71 -22.81
CA ASP A 30 -22.75 8.74 -22.37
C ASP A 30 -23.45 8.40 -21.04
N ARG A 31 -23.27 7.18 -20.52
CA ARG A 31 -23.92 6.71 -19.28
C ARG A 31 -22.97 6.72 -18.09
N CYS A 32 -23.56 7.00 -16.93
CA CYS A 32 -22.92 6.86 -15.62
C CYS A 32 -23.60 5.69 -14.87
N LEU A 33 -22.81 4.76 -14.35
CA LEU A 33 -23.27 3.59 -13.62
C LEU A 33 -22.54 3.51 -12.28
N HIS A 34 -23.27 3.20 -11.21
CA HIS A 34 -22.65 2.91 -9.92
C HIS A 34 -22.44 1.40 -9.78
N ARG A 35 -21.27 0.99 -9.28
CA ARG A 35 -20.96 -0.42 -9.01
C ARG A 35 -20.22 -0.55 -7.69
N VAL A 36 -20.51 -1.63 -6.96
CA VAL A 36 -19.79 -1.98 -5.73
C VAL A 36 -18.45 -2.64 -6.08
N VAL A 37 -17.34 -1.92 -5.85
CA VAL A 37 -15.98 -2.36 -6.18
C VAL A 37 -15.03 -2.12 -5.00
N GLY A 38 -13.77 -2.52 -5.14
CA GLY A 38 -12.74 -2.31 -4.12
C GLY A 38 -12.90 -3.16 -2.86
N GLY A 39 -12.20 -2.73 -1.81
CA GLY A 39 -12.12 -3.40 -0.51
C GLY A 39 -10.92 -4.34 -0.38
N TYR A 40 -10.32 -4.35 0.81
CA TYR A 40 -9.07 -5.06 1.11
C TYR A 40 -9.20 -6.58 1.02
N ALA A 41 -10.40 -7.13 1.31
CA ALA A 41 -10.65 -8.56 1.15
C ALA A 41 -10.50 -9.02 -0.31
N LYS A 42 -11.04 -8.25 -1.27
CA LYS A 42 -10.90 -8.54 -2.70
C LYS A 42 -9.46 -8.34 -3.17
N LEU A 43 -8.80 -7.27 -2.71
CA LEU A 43 -7.39 -7.00 -3.02
C LEU A 43 -6.47 -8.13 -2.53
N SER A 44 -6.64 -8.58 -1.29
CA SER A 44 -5.90 -9.72 -0.72
C SER A 44 -6.12 -11.00 -1.53
N GLY A 45 -7.37 -11.27 -1.93
CA GLY A 45 -7.70 -12.41 -2.80
C GLY A 45 -6.96 -12.36 -4.14
N LEU A 46 -7.00 -11.21 -4.82
CA LEU A 46 -6.30 -10.99 -6.08
C LEU A 46 -4.79 -11.18 -5.94
N PHE A 47 -4.18 -10.60 -4.90
CA PHE A 47 -2.74 -10.72 -4.67
C PHE A 47 -2.33 -12.17 -4.40
N LYS A 48 -3.12 -12.91 -3.61
CA LYS A 48 -2.90 -14.34 -3.36
C LYS A 48 -3.02 -15.15 -4.65
N GLN A 49 -4.02 -14.87 -5.49
CA GLN A 49 -4.20 -15.53 -6.77
C GLN A 49 -2.99 -15.32 -7.68
N VAL A 50 -2.55 -14.07 -7.88
CA VAL A 50 -1.40 -13.77 -8.75
C VAL A 50 -0.12 -14.44 -8.25
N ARG A 51 0.12 -14.44 -6.93
CA ARG A 51 1.27 -15.16 -6.35
C ARG A 51 1.19 -16.67 -6.55
N ALA A 52 -0.01 -17.26 -6.49
CA ALA A 52 -0.19 -18.69 -6.78
C ALA A 52 0.05 -19.03 -8.26
N GLU A 53 -0.35 -18.16 -9.18
CA GLU A 53 -0.18 -18.35 -10.62
C GLU A 53 1.26 -18.12 -11.10
N ARG A 54 1.97 -17.15 -10.52
CA ARG A 54 3.31 -16.73 -10.95
C ARG A 54 4.44 -17.37 -10.16
N GLY A 55 4.16 -17.86 -8.95
CA GLY A 55 5.16 -18.22 -7.96
C GLY A 55 5.58 -16.99 -7.13
N ARG A 56 5.70 -17.17 -5.82
CA ARG A 56 5.99 -16.06 -4.89
C ARG A 56 7.31 -15.37 -5.19
N ASP A 57 8.31 -16.14 -5.62
CA ASP A 57 9.65 -15.66 -5.99
C ASP A 57 9.67 -14.95 -7.36
N ALA A 58 8.53 -14.76 -8.02
CA ALA A 58 8.43 -14.00 -9.26
C ALA A 58 7.47 -12.81 -9.15
N VAL A 59 7.08 -12.43 -7.92
CA VAL A 59 6.13 -11.34 -7.66
C VAL A 59 6.71 -10.33 -6.66
N LEU A 60 6.60 -9.06 -7.02
CA LEU A 60 6.83 -7.91 -6.14
C LEU A 60 5.50 -7.18 -5.93
N ALA A 61 5.14 -6.86 -4.69
CA ALA A 61 3.90 -6.15 -4.34
C ALA A 61 4.21 -4.85 -3.59
N LEU A 62 3.75 -3.72 -4.10
CA LEU A 62 4.12 -2.39 -3.61
C LEU A 62 2.87 -1.56 -3.26
N ASP A 63 3.02 -0.74 -2.21
CA ASP A 63 2.08 0.33 -1.87
C ASP A 63 2.71 1.70 -2.16
N ASN A 64 2.07 2.51 -3.00
CA ASN A 64 2.58 3.81 -3.40
C ASN A 64 1.97 4.99 -2.61
N GLY A 65 1.33 4.71 -1.48
CA GLY A 65 0.93 5.72 -0.50
C GLY A 65 -0.54 6.08 -0.52
N ASP A 66 -0.91 7.00 0.38
CA ASP A 66 -2.29 7.42 0.64
C ASP A 66 -3.16 6.27 1.13
N THR A 67 -2.69 5.60 2.18
CA THR A 67 -3.23 4.34 2.68
C THR A 67 -3.85 4.47 4.08
N LEU A 68 -3.24 5.25 4.98
CA LEU A 68 -3.58 5.27 6.41
C LEU A 68 -4.59 6.36 6.83
N HIS A 69 -5.23 7.04 5.88
CA HIS A 69 -6.19 8.12 6.11
C HIS A 69 -7.37 8.03 5.12
N GLY A 70 -8.51 8.67 5.41
CA GLY A 70 -9.60 8.91 4.44
C GLY A 70 -10.98 8.54 4.96
N THR A 71 -11.18 7.29 5.40
CA THR A 71 -12.46 6.82 5.97
C THR A 71 -12.55 6.98 7.48
N PHE A 72 -13.76 6.91 8.04
CA PHE A 72 -13.97 7.03 9.49
C PHE A 72 -13.12 6.06 10.33
N PRO A 73 -13.03 4.75 10.04
CA PRO A 73 -12.14 3.86 10.79
C PRO A 73 -10.68 4.32 10.78
N ALA A 74 -10.17 4.71 9.60
CA ALA A 74 -8.79 5.18 9.44
C ALA A 74 -8.53 6.47 10.25
N VAL A 75 -9.47 7.42 10.22
CA VAL A 75 -9.37 8.69 10.95
C VAL A 75 -9.51 8.50 12.46
N TYR A 76 -10.54 7.77 12.88
CA TYR A 76 -10.82 7.55 14.31
C TYR A 76 -9.67 6.81 15.00
N SER A 77 -9.08 5.81 14.34
CA SER A 77 -7.96 5.04 14.88
C SER A 77 -6.59 5.65 14.60
N ARG A 78 -6.52 6.82 13.93
CA ARG A 78 -5.26 7.42 13.45
C ARG A 78 -4.37 6.41 12.72
N GLY A 79 -4.93 5.72 11.72
CA GLY A 79 -4.26 4.72 10.90
C GLY A 79 -4.20 3.29 11.46
N GLU A 80 -4.39 3.07 12.77
CA GLU A 80 -4.23 1.74 13.40
C GLU A 80 -5.10 0.65 12.76
N ALA A 81 -6.34 0.98 12.40
CA ALA A 81 -7.31 0.05 11.84
C ALA A 81 -6.86 -0.59 10.50
N LEU A 82 -5.83 -0.03 9.86
CA LEU A 82 -5.32 -0.48 8.57
C LEU A 82 -4.14 -1.45 8.73
N ILE A 83 -3.51 -1.53 9.90
CA ILE A 83 -2.28 -2.30 10.11
C ILE A 83 -2.48 -3.79 9.87
N GLU A 84 -3.45 -4.40 10.53
CA GLU A 84 -3.73 -5.83 10.33
C GLU A 84 -4.15 -6.16 8.89
N PRO A 85 -5.07 -5.40 8.24
CA PRO A 85 -5.34 -5.56 6.82
C PRO A 85 -4.10 -5.49 5.92
N LEU A 86 -3.18 -4.55 6.17
CA LEU A 86 -1.97 -4.37 5.38
C LEU A 86 -1.00 -5.54 5.52
N LYS A 87 -0.80 -6.07 6.75
CA LYS A 87 -0.01 -7.30 6.96
C LYS A 87 -0.52 -8.47 6.10
N GLN A 88 -1.85 -8.59 5.94
CA GLN A 88 -2.46 -9.65 5.13
C GLN A 88 -2.23 -9.50 3.61
N LEU A 89 -1.82 -8.32 3.15
CA LEU A 89 -1.46 -8.10 1.74
C LEU A 89 -0.05 -8.59 1.41
N ALA A 90 0.80 -8.78 2.42
CA ALA A 90 2.20 -9.21 2.29
C ALA A 90 2.95 -8.35 1.25
N LEU A 91 2.88 -7.02 1.43
CA LEU A 91 3.57 -6.05 0.60
C LEU A 91 5.08 -6.14 0.86
N ASP A 92 5.87 -5.73 -0.13
CA ASP A 92 7.32 -5.80 -0.08
C ASP A 92 7.96 -4.45 0.25
N ALA A 93 7.28 -3.35 -0.08
CA ALA A 93 7.65 -2.01 0.35
C ALA A 93 6.46 -1.07 0.21
N TRP A 94 6.56 0.07 0.91
CA TRP A 94 5.57 1.13 0.92
C TRP A 94 6.28 2.50 0.80
N THR A 95 5.65 3.49 0.16
CA THR A 95 6.04 4.91 0.26
C THR A 95 4.85 5.74 0.74
N MET A 96 5.11 6.85 1.45
CA MET A 96 4.07 7.66 2.09
C MET A 96 3.70 8.91 1.30
N HIS A 97 2.47 9.38 1.50
CA HIS A 97 2.07 10.76 1.20
C HIS A 97 1.16 11.32 2.33
N TRP A 98 -0.15 11.19 2.28
CA TRP A 98 -1.07 11.61 3.35
C TRP A 98 -0.97 10.75 4.62
N ASP A 99 -0.21 9.67 4.58
CA ASP A 99 0.00 8.78 5.71
C ASP A 99 0.64 9.47 6.93
N ILE A 100 1.34 10.59 6.70
CA ILE A 100 1.95 11.43 7.75
C ILE A 100 0.97 12.42 8.42
N VAL A 101 -0.32 12.41 8.06
CA VAL A 101 -1.31 13.40 8.53
C VAL A 101 -1.44 13.49 10.07
N TYR A 102 -1.14 12.40 10.79
CA TYR A 102 -1.15 12.37 12.25
C TYR A 102 0.20 12.69 12.90
N GLY A 103 1.18 13.14 12.12
CA GLY A 103 2.52 13.49 12.54
C GLY A 103 3.56 12.38 12.29
N PRO A 104 4.85 12.75 12.25
CA PRO A 104 5.94 11.84 11.93
C PRO A 104 6.12 10.71 12.95
N ASP A 105 5.90 11.00 14.25
CA ASP A 105 6.04 9.99 15.31
C ASP A 105 4.99 8.88 15.16
N ARG A 106 3.75 9.26 14.85
CA ARG A 106 2.68 8.30 14.62
C ARG A 106 2.93 7.47 13.38
N LEU A 107 3.43 8.09 12.31
CA LEU A 107 3.80 7.38 11.10
C LEU A 107 4.92 6.36 11.36
N GLN A 108 5.96 6.73 12.12
CA GLN A 108 7.04 5.83 12.50
C GLN A 108 6.54 4.65 13.34
N GLU A 109 5.65 4.92 14.30
CA GLU A 109 5.01 3.87 15.10
C GLU A 109 4.26 2.87 14.22
N LEU A 110 3.39 3.35 13.32
CA LEU A 110 2.61 2.50 12.41
C LEU A 110 3.51 1.73 11.44
N ALA A 111 4.52 2.39 10.86
CA ALA A 111 5.49 1.73 9.99
C ALA A 111 6.26 0.62 10.73
N GLY A 112 6.60 0.83 12.00
CA GLY A 112 7.26 -0.16 12.85
C GLY A 112 6.42 -1.39 13.17
N GLN A 113 5.10 -1.35 12.92
CA GLN A 113 4.22 -2.51 13.08
C GLN A 113 4.10 -3.36 11.81
N LEU A 114 4.57 -2.89 10.65
CA LEU A 114 4.47 -3.60 9.37
C LEU A 114 5.74 -4.40 9.08
N ASP A 115 5.59 -5.55 8.44
CA ASP A 115 6.71 -6.46 8.11
C ASP A 115 7.53 -6.01 6.88
N HIS A 116 7.25 -4.82 6.34
CA HIS A 116 7.88 -4.27 5.15
C HIS A 116 8.30 -2.81 5.36
N PRO A 117 9.37 -2.35 4.70
CA PRO A 117 9.88 -1.01 4.92
C PRO A 117 8.96 0.06 4.34
N LEU A 118 8.87 1.19 5.06
CA LEU A 118 8.48 2.48 4.51
C LEU A 118 9.73 3.15 3.92
N LEU A 119 9.66 3.52 2.64
CA LEU A 119 10.74 4.11 1.88
C LEU A 119 10.42 5.57 1.52
N ALA A 120 11.35 6.49 1.78
CA ALA A 120 11.26 7.86 1.33
C ALA A 120 12.67 8.46 1.15
N LEU A 121 12.99 8.89 -0.08
CA LEU A 121 14.28 9.49 -0.40
C LEU A 121 14.35 10.98 -0.02
N ASN A 122 13.22 11.68 -0.10
CA ASN A 122 13.14 13.13 -0.03
C ASN A 122 12.54 13.67 1.29
N GLY A 123 12.47 12.85 2.34
CA GLY A 123 12.02 13.25 3.67
C GLY A 123 13.18 13.40 4.64
N TYR A 124 13.28 14.55 5.31
CA TYR A 124 14.40 14.91 6.20
C TYR A 124 13.92 15.50 7.53
N HIS A 125 14.68 15.26 8.59
CA HIS A 125 14.51 15.96 9.87
C HIS A 125 15.05 17.39 9.75
N ALA A 126 14.18 18.40 9.95
CA ALA A 126 14.51 19.80 9.71
C ALA A 126 15.71 20.30 10.54
N GLU A 127 15.90 19.77 11.75
CA GLU A 127 16.96 20.19 12.67
C GLU A 127 18.33 19.62 12.33
N SER A 128 18.38 18.50 11.60
CA SER A 128 19.62 17.74 11.41
C SER A 128 19.96 17.42 9.96
N ASP A 129 19.04 17.70 9.02
CA ASP A 129 19.14 17.35 7.59
C ASP A 129 19.41 15.85 7.35
N ARG A 130 19.09 15.00 8.34
CA ARG A 130 19.21 13.55 8.24
C ARG A 130 17.96 12.98 7.57
N PRO A 131 18.09 11.95 6.72
CA PRO A 131 16.94 11.24 6.17
C PRO A 131 16.03 10.74 7.30
N ALA A 132 14.72 10.95 7.15
CA ALA A 132 13.72 10.49 8.11
C ALA A 132 13.39 9.00 7.96
N PHE A 133 13.60 8.46 6.75
CA PHE A 133 13.30 7.07 6.40
C PHE A 133 14.40 6.49 5.52
N GLN A 134 14.36 5.17 5.32
CA GLN A 134 15.23 4.50 4.37
C GLN A 134 14.91 4.99 2.95
N PRO A 135 15.91 5.39 2.13
CA PRO A 135 15.64 5.96 0.81
C PRO A 135 15.22 4.90 -0.24
N SER A 136 15.78 3.70 -0.14
CA SER A 136 15.54 2.59 -1.07
C SER A 136 15.96 1.25 -0.45
N THR A 137 15.53 0.15 -1.06
CA THR A 137 15.89 -1.21 -0.67
C THR A 137 16.10 -2.10 -1.91
N VAL A 138 16.83 -3.22 -1.74
CA VAL A 138 17.02 -4.24 -2.77
C VAL A 138 16.22 -5.48 -2.36
N ILE A 139 15.39 -5.97 -3.28
CA ILE A 139 14.55 -7.15 -3.07
C ILE A 139 14.87 -8.17 -4.16
N GLU A 140 15.29 -9.36 -3.77
CA GLU A 140 15.58 -10.47 -4.68
C GLU A 140 14.34 -11.38 -4.85
N ARG A 141 14.11 -11.79 -6.09
CA ARG A 141 13.00 -12.62 -6.56
C ARG A 141 13.57 -13.57 -7.61
#